data_AF-A0A661C470-F1
#
_entry.id   AF-A0A661C470-F1
#
_cell.length_a   1.000
_cell.length_b   1.000
_cell.length_c   1.000
_cell.angle_alpha   90.00
_cell.angle_beta   90.00
_cell.angle_gamma   90.00
#
_symmetry.space_group_name_H-M   'P 1'
#
loop_
_entity.id
_entity.type
_entity.pdbx_description
1 polymer ?
#
loop_
_entity_poly.entity_id
_entity_poly.type
_entity_poly.pdbx_seq_one_letter_code
_entity_poly.pdbx_strand_id
1 'polypeptide(L)' 'AGYAAALGKSIITLHDPELTHALKEVDGAATAVAETPEQVVSIMKYVINGTLS' A
#
# COMPACT_ATOMS: atom_id res chain seq x y z
N ALA A 1 -5.59 -2.06 -8.92
CA ALA A 1 -4.13 -1.77 -8.84
C ALA A 1 -3.49 -1.58 -10.21
N GLY A 2 -3.63 -2.53 -11.15
CA GLY A 2 -2.95 -2.47 -12.46
C GLY A 2 -3.13 -1.18 -13.27
N TYR A 3 -4.34 -0.59 -13.31
CA TYR A 3 -4.55 0.69 -14.01
C TYR A 3 -3.78 1.85 -13.37
N ALA A 4 -3.82 1.97 -12.04
CA ALA A 4 -3.08 3.00 -11.32
C ALA A 4 -1.55 2.80 -11.45
N ALA A 5 -1.09 1.54 -11.43
CA ALA A 5 0.31 1.20 -11.67
C ALA A 5 0.75 1.56 -13.10
N ALA A 6 -0.09 1.30 -14.10
CA ALA A 6 0.15 1.69 -15.49
C ALA A 6 0.25 3.21 -15.68
N LEU A 7 -0.42 3.99 -14.82
CA LEU A 7 -0.32 5.45 -14.78
C LEU A 7 0.83 5.98 -13.90
N GLY A 8 1.69 5.09 -13.38
CA GLY A 8 2.82 5.45 -12.52
C GLY A 8 2.40 6.04 -11.16
N LYS A 9 1.19 5.74 -10.69
CA LYS A 9 0.73 6.19 -9.37
C LYS A 9 1.27 5.26 -8.29
N SER A 10 1.76 5.84 -7.19
CA SER A 10 2.04 5.08 -5.97
C SER A 10 0.72 4.58 -5.37
N ILE A 11 0.71 3.32 -4.92
CA ILE A 11 -0.49 2.65 -4.41
C ILE A 11 -0.19 2.12 -3.02
N ILE A 12 -1.11 2.34 -2.08
CA ILE A 12 -1.14 1.67 -0.79
C ILE A 12 -2.42 0.83 -0.76
N THR A 13 -2.30 -0.48 -0.51
CA THR A 13 -3.45 -1.37 -0.30
C THR A 13 -3.75 -1.48 1.19
N LEU A 14 -5.03 -1.48 1.57
CA LEU A 14 -5.49 -1.67 2.95
C LEU A 14 -6.48 -2.82 2.97
N HIS A 15 -6.13 -3.91 3.65
CA HIS A 15 -7.00 -5.07 3.81
C HIS A 15 -6.56 -5.95 4.98
N ASP A 16 -7.46 -6.81 5.47
CA ASP A 16 -7.13 -7.80 6.49
C ASP A 16 -6.09 -8.82 5.99
N PRO A 17 -5.25 -9.41 6.87
CA PRO A 17 -4.21 -10.36 6.50
C PRO A 17 -4.74 -11.58 5.73
N GLU A 18 -5.98 -12.00 6.01
CA GLU A 18 -6.65 -13.13 5.36
C GLU A 18 -6.79 -12.94 3.84
N LEU A 19 -6.81 -11.69 3.37
CA LEU A 19 -6.95 -11.36 1.95
C LEU A 19 -5.63 -11.36 1.19
N THR A 20 -4.48 -11.48 1.85
CA THR A 20 -3.14 -11.43 1.22
C THR A 20 -2.99 -12.47 0.09
N HIS A 21 -3.43 -13.70 0.32
CA HIS A 21 -3.33 -14.74 -0.72
C HIS A 21 -4.26 -14.45 -1.91
N ALA A 22 -5.48 -13.97 -1.63
CA ALA A 22 -6.46 -13.62 -2.65
C ALA A 22 -6.04 -12.38 -3.45
N LEU A 23 -5.32 -11.45 -2.83
CA LEU A 23 -4.91 -10.16 -3.39
C LEU A 23 -3.44 -10.10 -3.81
N LYS A 24 -2.73 -11.23 -3.88
CA LYS A 24 -1.28 -11.27 -4.19
C LYS A 24 -0.86 -10.46 -5.43
N GLU A 25 -1.69 -10.41 -6.47
CA GLU A 25 -1.42 -9.69 -7.72
C GLU A 25 -1.65 -8.19 -7.58
N VAL A 26 -2.58 -7.81 -6.69
CA VAL A 26 -2.85 -6.43 -6.31
C VAL A 26 -1.73 -5.90 -5.43
N ASP A 27 -1.29 -6.68 -4.45
CA ASP A 27 -0.17 -6.34 -3.57
C ASP A 27 1.16 -6.31 -4.31
N GLY A 28 1.37 -7.22 -5.25
CA GLY A 28 2.54 -7.20 -6.13
C GLY A 28 2.63 -5.95 -7.03
N ALA A 29 1.50 -5.26 -7.25
CA ALA A 29 1.44 -3.99 -7.96
C ALA A 29 1.43 -2.77 -7.02
N ALA A 30 1.36 -2.97 -5.70
CA ALA A 30 1.33 -1.92 -4.70
C ALA A 30 2.74 -1.50 -4.27
N THR A 31 2.88 -0.25 -3.81
CA THR A 31 4.13 0.27 -3.23
C THR A 31 4.25 -0.10 -1.76
N ALA A 32 3.12 -0.28 -1.07
CA ALA A 32 3.05 -0.76 0.30
C ALA A 32 1.69 -1.42 0.56
N VAL A 33 1.67 -2.35 1.51
CA VAL A 33 0.47 -3.02 2.02
C VAL A 33 0.29 -2.60 3.48
N ALA A 34 -0.95 -2.29 3.87
CA ALA A 34 -1.34 -1.94 5.22
C ALA A 34 -2.51 -2.83 5.66
N GLU A 35 -2.58 -3.08 6.96
CA GLU A 35 -3.63 -3.83 7.65
C GLU A 35 -4.51 -2.88 8.47
N THR A 36 -3.98 -1.72 8.89
CA THR A 36 -4.73 -0.69 9.62
C THR A 36 -4.61 0.70 8.98
N PRO A 37 -5.60 1.60 9.19
CA PRO A 37 -5.50 2.99 8.74
C PRO A 37 -4.29 3.74 9.30
N GLU A 38 -3.85 3.43 10.52
CA GLU A 38 -2.69 4.07 11.15
C GLU A 38 -1.39 3.75 10.38
N GLN A 39 -1.27 2.52 9.86
CA GLN A 39 -0.15 2.15 9.01
C GLN A 39 -0.16 2.93 7.69
N VAL A 40 -1.34 3.18 7.09
CA VAL A 40 -1.46 4.04 5.90
C VAL A 40 -0.91 5.44 6.19
N VAL A 41 -1.30 6.02 7.33
CA VAL A 41 -0.81 7.35 7.75
C VAL A 41 0.70 7.33 7.98
N SER A 42 1.24 6.28 8.61
CA SER A 42 2.69 6.14 8.82
C SER A 42 3.47 6.05 7.51
N ILE A 43 2.97 5.25 6.55
CA ILE A 43 3.56 5.15 5.20
C ILE A 43 3.53 6.51 4.50
N MET A 44 2.41 7.24 4.55
CA MET A 44 2.33 8.57 3.95
C MET A 44 3.32 9.55 4.60
N LYS A 45 3.46 9.53 5.93
CA LYS A 45 4.46 10.35 6.64
C LYS A 45 5.88 10.02 6.20
N TYR A 46 6.20 8.74 6.06
CA TYR A 46 7.52 8.30 5.58
C TYR A 46 7.78 8.80 4.15
N VAL A 47 6.82 8.66 3.25
CA VAL A 47 6.97 9.09 1.85
C VAL A 47 7.12 10.61 1.73
N ILE A 48 6.39 11.39 2.53
CA ILE A 48 6.40 12.85 2.44
C ILE A 48 7.60 13.46 3.18
N ASN A 49 7.89 12.97 4.39
CA ASN A 49 8.86 13.60 5.31
C ASN A 49 10.20 12.83 5.41
N GLY A 50 10.28 11.62 4.88
CA GLY A 50 11.47 10.75 5.00
C GLY A 50 11.68 10.14 6.39
N THR A 51 10.70 10.25 7.29
CA THR A 51 10.79 9.77 8.68
C THR A 51 9.79 8.66 8.95
N LEU A 52 10.28 7.51 9.43
CA LEU A 52 9.45 6.43 9.95
C LEU A 52 9.39 6.59 11.48
N SER A 53 8.20 6.82 12.03
CA SER A 53 7.95 7.10 13.45
C SER A 53 6.81 6.27 13.99
#